data_AF-A0A438HNU2-F1
#
_entry.id   AF-A0A438HNU2-F1
#
_cell.length_a   1.000
_cell.length_b   1.000
_cell.length_c   1.000
_cell.angle_alpha   90.00
_cell.angle_beta   90.00
_cell.angle_gamma   90.00
#
_symmetry.space_group_name_H-M   'P 1'
#
loop_
_entity.id
_entity.type
_entity.pdbx_description
1 polymer ?
#
loop_
_entity_poly.entity_id
_entity_poly.type
_entity_poly.pdbx_seq_one_letter_code
_entity_poly.pdbx_strand_id
1 'polypeptide(L)'
;MHTGSWEGRVDFTVAPMDDFKMVLGMDFLQKVKAVPLPFLCSMAILRDEKPCMVLRSLKEERDVGSGEPMPKEIEGVLNEFNDVMLPELPKRLPPTREKDHKIELESGDKPPAMGPYKMHCLSWRR
;
A
#
# COMPACT_ATOMS: atom_id res chain seq x y z
N MET A 1 -5.55 11.74 -16.17
CA MET A 1 -4.69 10.60 -16.57
C MET A 1 -5.52 9.71 -17.48
N HIS A 2 -5.34 9.79 -18.80
CA HIS A 2 -6.07 8.95 -19.75
C HIS A 2 -5.20 7.72 -20.04
N THR A 3 -5.45 6.62 -19.34
CA THR A 3 -4.91 5.32 -19.72
C THR A 3 -5.60 4.91 -21.02
N GLY A 4 -4.87 4.93 -22.13
CA GLY A 4 -5.41 4.57 -23.45
C GLY A 4 -5.95 3.14 -23.49
N SER A 5 -6.82 2.85 -24.47
CA SER A 5 -7.37 1.51 -24.70
C SER A 5 -6.23 0.54 -25.03
N TRP A 6 -5.90 -0.32 -24.08
CA TRP A 6 -4.93 -1.40 -24.27
C TRP A 6 -5.66 -2.68 -24.65
N GLU A 7 -5.28 -3.28 -25.78
CA GLU A 7 -5.80 -4.57 -26.24
C GLU A 7 -4.62 -5.49 -26.53
N GLY A 8 -4.50 -6.57 -25.75
CA GLY A 8 -3.42 -7.53 -25.87
C GLY A 8 -3.61 -8.72 -24.93
N ARG A 9 -3.06 -9.88 -25.30
CA ARG A 9 -2.99 -11.07 -24.44
C ARG A 9 -1.58 -11.13 -23.84
N VAL A 10 -1.48 -10.97 -22.52
CA VAL A 10 -0.20 -11.05 -21.79
C VAL A 10 -0.36 -12.10 -20.70
N ASP A 11 0.63 -12.98 -20.59
CA ASP A 11 0.70 -13.93 -19.49
C ASP A 11 1.23 -13.19 -18.25
N PHE A 12 0.41 -13.13 -17.21
CA PHE A 12 0.72 -12.43 -15.97
C PHE A 12 1.09 -13.42 -14.88
N THR A 13 2.06 -13.05 -14.04
CA THR A 13 2.32 -13.74 -12.77
C THR A 13 1.95 -12.82 -11.62
N VAL A 14 1.10 -13.32 -10.72
CA VAL A 14 0.76 -12.63 -9.48
C VAL A 14 1.76 -13.05 -8.42
N ALA A 15 2.72 -12.18 -8.11
CA ALA A 15 3.66 -12.41 -7.03
C ALA A 15 3.11 -11.72 -5.76
N PRO A 16 2.84 -12.46 -4.66
CA PRO A 16 2.47 -11.85 -3.40
C PRO A 16 3.68 -11.06 -2.84
N MET A 17 3.55 -9.74 -2.79
CA MET A 17 4.58 -8.80 -2.33
C MET A 17 4.04 -8.04 -1.11
N ASP A 18 4.54 -8.35 0.08
CA ASP A 18 4.08 -7.72 1.33
C ASP A 18 2.55 -7.72 1.46
N ASP A 19 1.94 -6.54 1.55
CA ASP A 19 0.50 -6.33 1.78
C ASP A 19 -0.29 -6.12 0.46
N PHE A 20 0.38 -6.10 -0.70
CA PHE A 20 -0.25 -5.89 -2.00
C PHE A 20 0.12 -6.98 -3.02
N LYS A 21 -0.83 -7.30 -3.90
CA LYS A 21 -0.57 -8.25 -4.99
C LYS A 21 0.13 -7.50 -6.13
N MET A 22 1.38 -7.82 -6.43
CA MET A 22 2.04 -7.31 -7.63
C MET A 22 1.71 -8.21 -8.81
N VAL A 23 1.19 -7.61 -9.88
CA VAL A 23 0.93 -8.28 -11.15
C VAL A 23 2.04 -7.85 -12.11
N LEU A 24 2.98 -8.75 -12.38
CA LEU A 24 4.03 -8.55 -13.38
C LEU A 24 3.71 -9.37 -14.63
N GLY A 25 3.93 -8.78 -15.81
CA GLY A 25 3.92 -9.53 -17.07
C GLY A 25 5.13 -10.44 -17.19
N MET A 26 4.96 -11.63 -17.75
CA MET A 26 6.04 -12.60 -17.94
C MET A 26 7.12 -12.07 -18.91
N ASP A 27 6.73 -11.31 -19.93
CA ASP A 27 7.66 -10.65 -20.87
C ASP A 27 8.58 -9.66 -20.15
N PHE A 28 8.06 -8.96 -19.14
CA PHE A 28 8.86 -8.04 -18.32
C PHE A 28 9.89 -8.81 -17.50
N LEU A 29 9.47 -9.90 -16.84
CA LEU A 29 10.36 -10.75 -16.04
C LEU A 29 11.48 -11.35 -16.92
N GLN A 30 11.16 -11.80 -18.12
CA GLN A 30 12.15 -12.32 -19.06
C GLN A 30 13.11 -11.22 -19.55
N LYS A 31 12.58 -10.03 -19.87
CA LYS A 31 13.38 -8.88 -20.34
C LYS A 31 14.39 -8.42 -19.29
N VAL A 32 14.01 -8.41 -18.02
CA VAL A 32 14.88 -7.97 -16.91
C VAL A 32 15.58 -9.13 -16.20
N LYS A 33 15.44 -10.36 -16.72
CA LYS A 33 15.99 -11.60 -16.14
C LYS A 33 15.67 -11.72 -14.65
N ALA A 34 14.43 -11.40 -14.27
CA ALA A 34 13.96 -11.46 -12.89
C ALA A 34 13.27 -12.79 -12.57
N VAL A 35 13.60 -13.35 -11.41
CA VAL A 35 13.04 -14.59 -10.90
C VAL A 35 12.46 -14.32 -9.51
N PRO A 36 11.14 -14.52 -9.30
CA PRO A 36 10.56 -14.47 -7.97
C PRO A 36 11.06 -15.67 -7.15
N LEU A 37 11.45 -15.42 -5.90
CA LEU A 37 11.86 -16.43 -4.93
C LEU A 37 10.89 -16.37 -3.74
N PRO A 38 9.68 -16.96 -3.85
CA PRO A 38 8.66 -16.83 -2.82
C PRO A 38 9.12 -17.32 -1.44
N PHE A 39 9.96 -18.35 -1.40
CA PHE A 39 10.50 -18.95 -0.18
C PHE A 39 11.46 -18.02 0.57
N LEU A 40 12.17 -17.14 -0.14
CA LEU A 40 13.04 -16.12 0.46
C LEU A 40 12.33 -14.79 0.62
N CYS A 41 11.05 -14.71 0.24
CA CYS A 41 10.34 -13.44 0.18
C CYS A 41 11.20 -12.43 -0.60
N SER A 42 11.67 -12.77 -1.80
CA SER A 42 12.56 -11.86 -2.54
C SER A 42 12.40 -12.05 -4.03
N MET A 43 12.89 -11.09 -4.80
CA MET A 43 13.01 -11.17 -6.25
C MET A 43 14.48 -11.05 -6.63
N ALA A 44 15.00 -12.02 -7.37
CA ALA A 44 16.35 -11.95 -7.90
C ALA A 44 16.32 -11.36 -9.31
N ILE A 45 17.03 -10.26 -9.54
CA ILE A 45 17.25 -9.65 -10.85
C ILE A 45 18.65 -10.04 -11.32
N LEU A 46 18.73 -10.94 -12.30
CA LEU A 46 19.98 -11.46 -12.81
C LEU A 46 20.56 -10.49 -13.85
N ARG A 47 21.39 -9.53 -13.42
CA ARG A 47 22.18 -8.72 -14.36
C ARG A 47 23.45 -9.46 -14.75
N ASP A 48 23.90 -9.27 -15.98
CA ASP A 48 25.00 -10.04 -16.60
C ASP A 48 26.30 -10.02 -15.78
N GLU A 49 26.56 -8.95 -15.02
CA GLU A 49 27.77 -8.84 -14.21
C GLU A 49 27.55 -9.12 -12.72
N LYS A 50 26.36 -8.82 -12.17
CA LYS A 50 26.05 -9.00 -10.74
C LYS A 50 24.55 -9.24 -10.51
N PRO A 51 24.13 -10.39 -9.96
CA PRO A 51 22.75 -10.59 -9.55
C PRO A 51 22.40 -9.63 -8.40
N CYS A 52 21.24 -8.97 -8.49
CA CYS A 52 20.71 -8.11 -7.46
C CYS A 52 19.51 -8.80 -6.81
N MET A 53 19.56 -9.03 -5.49
CA MET A 53 18.40 -9.49 -4.74
C MET A 53 17.62 -8.29 -4.20
N VAL A 54 16.35 -8.22 -4.55
CA VAL A 54 15.37 -7.31 -3.97
C VAL A 54 14.69 -8.07 -2.85
N LEU A 55 15.08 -7.78 -1.61
CA LEU A 55 14.45 -8.36 -0.42
C LEU A 55 13.03 -7.80 -0.29
N ARG A 56 12.05 -8.66 0.04
CA ARG A 56 10.75 -8.23 0.58
C ARG A 56 11.05 -7.37 1.79
N SER A 57 10.29 -6.30 2.00
CA SER A 57 10.39 -5.54 3.24
C SER A 57 9.87 -6.43 4.37
N LEU A 58 10.68 -7.38 4.86
CA LEU A 58 10.53 -7.80 6.24
C LEU A 58 10.58 -6.47 6.99
N LYS A 59 9.50 -6.15 7.71
CA LYS A 59 9.59 -5.25 8.85
C LYS A 59 10.57 -5.91 9.81
N GLU A 60 11.85 -5.78 9.49
CA GLU A 60 12.89 -5.83 10.46
C GLU A 60 12.62 -4.56 11.27
N GLU A 61 12.06 -4.72 12.46
CA GLU A 61 12.50 -3.88 13.56
C GLU A 61 14.02 -4.11 13.67
N ARG A 62 14.78 -3.51 12.76
CA ARG A 62 16.11 -3.07 13.09
C ARG A 62 15.83 -1.93 14.04
N ASP A 63 16.03 -2.18 15.32
CA ASP A 63 16.62 -1.18 16.18
C ASP A 63 17.94 -0.76 15.51
N VAL A 64 17.85 0.17 14.54
CA VAL A 64 19.02 0.86 13.99
C VAL A 64 19.42 1.87 15.06
N GLY A 65 20.00 1.33 16.13
CA GLY A 65 20.85 2.07 17.05
C GLY A 65 22.02 2.64 16.25
N SER A 66 21.84 3.88 15.78
CA SER A 66 22.82 4.90 15.34
C SER A 66 22.25 5.68 14.16
N GLY A 67 21.11 6.36 14.38
CA GLY A 67 20.65 7.37 13.45
C GLY A 67 21.63 8.53 13.45
N GLU A 68 22.16 8.89 12.28
CA GLU A 68 22.68 10.23 12.06
C GLU A 68 21.63 11.24 12.57
N PRO A 69 22.04 12.34 13.22
CA PRO A 69 21.08 13.32 13.70
C PRO A 69 20.23 13.79 12.53
N MET A 70 18.92 13.76 12.72
CA MET A 70 17.94 14.22 11.74
C MET A 70 18.43 15.53 11.10
N PRO A 71 18.49 15.63 9.77
CA PRO A 71 18.86 16.88 9.10
C PRO A 71 18.01 18.02 9.66
N LYS A 72 18.64 19.16 9.95
CA LYS A 72 17.99 20.31 10.62
C LYS A 72 16.78 20.82 9.83
N GLU A 73 16.81 20.63 8.51
CA GLU A 73 15.73 20.95 7.61
C GLU A 73 14.49 20.08 7.87
N ILE A 74 14.68 18.80 8.16
CA ILE A 74 13.59 17.86 8.46
C ILE A 74 13.02 18.14 9.87
N GLU A 75 13.87 18.51 10.83
CA GLU A 75 13.43 18.95 12.16
C GLU A 75 12.52 20.19 12.09
N GLY A 76 12.83 21.14 11.20
CA GLY A 76 11.98 22.30 10.94
C GLY A 76 10.60 21.92 10.41
N VAL A 77 10.54 21.02 9.44
CA VAL A 77 9.27 20.55 8.83
C VAL A 77 8.44 19.74 9.84
N LEU A 78 9.06 18.87 10.62
CA LEU A 78 8.35 18.11 11.66
C LEU A 78 7.78 19.04 12.73
N ASN A 79 8.52 20.10 13.09
CA ASN A 79 8.04 21.10 14.03
C ASN A 79 6.83 21.90 13.51
N GLU A 80 6.82 22.21 12.21
CA GLU A 80 5.72 22.90 11.54
C GLU A 80 4.45 22.05 11.42
N PHE A 81 4.58 20.73 11.19
CA PHE A 81 3.46 19.80 10.93
C PHE A 81 3.19 18.80 12.06
N ASN A 82 3.50 19.16 13.32
CA ASN A 82 3.26 18.31 14.49
C ASN A 82 1.78 17.90 14.66
N ASP A 83 0.84 18.68 14.15
CA ASP A 83 -0.60 18.44 14.19
C ASP A 83 -1.10 17.40 13.17
N VAL A 84 -0.32 17.14 12.11
CA VAL A 84 -0.66 16.15 11.08
C VAL A 84 -0.24 14.74 11.49
N MET A 85 0.86 14.60 12.22
CA MET A 85 1.48 13.32 12.58
C MET A 85 1.33 13.03 14.09
N LEU A 86 0.11 13.15 14.62
CA LEU A 86 -0.14 12.85 16.03
C LEU A 86 -0.01 11.34 16.33
N PRO A 87 0.61 10.96 17.46
CA PRO A 87 0.72 9.56 17.86
C PRO A 87 -0.65 8.94 18.23
N GLU A 88 -1.62 9.79 18.56
CA GLU A 88 -3.00 9.41 18.84
C GLU A 88 -3.97 10.21 17.96
N LEU A 89 -5.06 9.58 17.56
CA LEU A 89 -6.08 10.24 16.75
C LEU A 89 -6.73 11.40 17.54
N PRO A 90 -6.89 12.58 16.93
CA PRO A 90 -7.55 13.69 17.58
C PRO A 90 -8.99 13.32 17.94
N LYS A 91 -9.41 13.66 19.17
CA LYS A 91 -10.77 13.37 19.69
C LYS A 91 -11.87 14.24 19.06
N ARG A 92 -11.49 15.23 18.25
CA ARG A 92 -12.41 16.16 17.60
C ARG A 92 -12.74 15.65 16.21
N LEU A 93 -13.97 15.93 15.76
CA LEU A 93 -14.35 15.66 14.38
C LEU A 93 -13.44 16.47 13.44
N PRO A 94 -13.09 15.92 12.27
CA PRO A 94 -12.34 16.66 11.28
C PRO A 94 -13.08 17.96 10.92
N PRO A 95 -12.34 19.03 10.56
CA PRO A 95 -12.96 20.28 10.12
C PRO A 95 -13.97 20.04 9.00
N THR A 96 -15.06 20.80 9.03
CA THR A 96 -16.06 20.77 7.96
C THR A 96 -15.38 21.15 6.64
N ARG A 97 -15.57 20.35 5.60
CA ARG A 97 -14.98 20.61 4.29
C ARG A 97 -15.65 21.82 3.64
N GLU A 98 -14.91 22.63 2.89
CA GLU A 98 -15.45 23.74 2.10
C GLU A 98 -16.46 23.26 1.06
N LYS A 99 -16.25 22.05 0.53
CA LYS A 99 -17.17 21.39 -0.38
C LYS A 99 -17.94 20.27 0.32
N ASP A 100 -19.25 20.42 0.39
CA ASP A 100 -20.15 19.34 0.79
C ASP A 100 -20.40 18.40 -0.40
N HIS A 101 -19.99 17.14 -0.26
CA HIS A 101 -20.18 16.14 -1.29
C HIS A 101 -21.55 15.51 -1.13
N LYS A 102 -22.58 16.19 -1.66
CA LYS A 102 -23.93 15.65 -1.72
C LYS A 102 -23.99 14.47 -2.69
N ILE A 103 -24.56 13.36 -2.26
CA ILE A 103 -24.89 12.23 -3.14
C ILE A 103 -26.21 12.58 -3.82
N GLU A 104 -26.19 12.70 -5.15
CA GLU A 104 -27.41 12.87 -5.94
C GLU A 104 -28.15 11.53 -6.00
N LEU A 105 -29.46 11.58 -5.75
CA LEU A 105 -30.34 10.40 -5.83
C LEU A 105 -31.25 10.56 -7.05
N GLU A 106 -31.54 9.45 -7.73
CA GLU A 106 -32.53 9.46 -8.78
C GLU A 106 -33.94 9.59 -8.16
N SER A 107 -34.88 10.17 -8.92
CA SER A 107 -36.23 10.41 -8.39
C SER A 107 -36.96 9.09 -8.14
N GLY A 108 -37.43 8.88 -6.90
CA GLY A 108 -38.11 7.65 -6.50
C GLY A 108 -37.21 6.60 -5.84
N ASP A 109 -35.91 6.89 -5.68
CA ASP A 109 -34.97 6.00 -5.01
C ASP A 109 -35.34 5.78 -3.54
N LYS A 110 -35.21 4.53 -3.10
CA LYS A 110 -35.43 4.10 -1.71
C LYS A 110 -34.08 3.82 -1.05
N PRO A 111 -33.90 4.18 0.23
CA PRO A 111 -32.66 3.87 0.93
C PRO A 111 -32.46 2.35 1.00
N PRO A 112 -31.24 1.85 0.85
CA PRO A 112 -30.96 0.43 1.02
C PRO A 112 -31.23 0.03 2.48
N ALA A 113 -32.25 -0.79 2.69
CA ALA A 113 -32.65 -1.32 4.00
C ALA A 113 -32.23 -2.80 4.13
N MET A 114 -30.96 -3.09 3.87
CA MET A 114 -30.43 -4.44 4.03
C MET A 114 -30.10 -4.70 5.50
N GLY A 115 -30.50 -5.87 6.01
CA GLY A 115 -30.11 -6.31 7.34
C GLY A 115 -28.59 -6.48 7.45
N PRO A 116 -27.96 -6.22 8.62
CA PRO A 116 -26.55 -6.48 8.82
C PRO A 116 -26.22 -7.95 8.51
N TYR A 117 -25.08 -8.18 7.85
CA TYR A 117 -24.60 -9.54 7.63
C TYR A 117 -24.27 -10.23 8.95
N LYS A 118 -24.50 -11.56 9.02
CA LYS A 118 -24.08 -12.36 10.17
C LYS A 118 -22.55 -12.38 10.23
N MET A 119 -21.99 -11.66 11.19
CA MET A 119 -20.56 -11.74 11.51
C MET A 119 -20.30 -12.94 12.41
N HIS A 120 -19.31 -13.77 12.05
CA HIS A 120 -18.84 -14.83 12.92
C HIS A 120 -18.05 -14.23 14.09
N CYS A 121 -18.24 -14.76 15.30
CA CYS A 121 -17.44 -14.36 16.44
C CYS A 121 -15.97 -14.75 16.17
N LEU A 122 -15.07 -13.77 16.12
CA LEU A 122 -13.65 -14.05 16.23
C LEU A 122 -13.42 -14.46 17.69
N SER A 123 -13.08 -15.71 17.92
CA SER A 123 -12.86 -16.24 19.27
C SER A 123 -11.77 -15.43 19.98
N TRP A 124 -12.16 -14.54 20.88
CA TRP A 124 -11.26 -13.97 21.86
C TRP A 124 -10.95 -15.06 22.88
N ARG A 125 -9.80 -15.71 22.72
CA ARG A 125 -9.25 -16.59 23.76
C ARG A 125 -8.68 -15.67 24.84
N ARG A 126 -9.40 -15.59 25.96
CA ARG A 126 -8.98 -14.89 27.17
C ARG A 126 -7.82 -15.63 27.84
#